data_AF-A0A076LU41-F1
#
_entry.id   AF-A0A076LU41-F1
#
_cell.length_a   1.000
_cell.length_b   1.000
_cell.length_c   1.000
_cell.angle_alpha   90.00
_cell.angle_beta   90.00
_cell.angle_gamma   90.00
#
_symmetry.space_group_name_H-M   'P 1'
#
loop_
_entity.id
_entity.type
_entity.pdbx_description
1 polymer ?
#
loop_
_entity_poly.entity_id
_entity_poly.type
_entity_poly.pdbx_seq_one_letter_code
_entity_poly.pdbx_strand_id
1 'polypeptide(L)' 'MKLWFIEPRPNTFVSGIKDSVADTVIEYLYQHCSPAAGVVIFKSIARTPGYQIHTIGSPTKTLCEINGLQLVIEKRLEQ' A
#
# COMPACT_ATOMS: atom_id res chain seq x y z
N MET A 1 -7.02 13.00 -0.44
CA MET A 1 -6.46 12.26 0.72
C MET A 1 -7.11 12.64 2.05
N LYS A 2 -7.17 13.91 2.46
CA LYS A 2 -7.80 14.34 3.75
C LYS A 2 -9.26 13.91 3.96
N LEU A 3 -9.99 13.59 2.88
CA LEU A 3 -11.37 13.11 2.95
C LEU A 3 -11.49 11.70 3.55
N TRP A 4 -10.53 10.83 3.27
CA TRP A 4 -10.59 9.41 3.65
C TRP A 4 -9.58 9.03 4.71
N PHE A 5 -8.51 9.82 4.86
CA PHE A 5 -7.37 9.45 5.69
C PHE A 5 -7.11 10.48 6.78
N ILE A 6 -6.65 9.99 7.92
CA ILE A 6 -5.86 10.78 8.86
C ILE A 6 -4.37 10.61 8.51
N GLU A 7 -3.57 11.64 8.78
CA GLU A 7 -2.11 11.60 8.59
C GLU A 7 -1.43 11.59 9.97
N PRO A 8 -1.22 10.41 10.59
CA PRO A 8 -0.58 10.33 11.90
C PRO A 8 0.90 10.76 11.89
N ARG A 9 1.57 10.67 10.74
CA ARG A 9 2.96 11.09 10.52
C ARG A 9 3.13 11.59 9.08
N PRO A 10 4.11 12.46 8.79
CA PRO A 10 4.36 12.92 7.43
C PRO A 10 4.41 11.77 6.42
N ASN A 11 3.61 11.87 5.36
CA ASN A 11 3.49 10.88 4.28
C ASN A 11 2.98 9.49 4.71
N THR A 12 2.42 9.36 5.92
CA THR A 12 1.79 8.14 6.43
C THR A 12 0.30 8.40 6.61
N PHE A 13 -0.54 7.69 5.87
CA PHE A 13 -1.98 7.90 5.86
C PHE A 13 -2.71 6.64 6.31
N VAL A 14 -3.67 6.78 7.22
CA VAL A 14 -4.45 5.67 7.78
C VAL A 14 -5.93 5.95 7.65
N SER A 15 -6.70 4.92 7.29
CA SER A 15 -8.15 5.01 7.10
C SER A 15 -8.85 3.76 7.64
N GLY A 16 -10.06 3.95 8.17
CA GLY A 16 -11.00 2.88 8.55
C GLY A 16 -12.26 2.95 7.69
N ILE A 17 -12.14 2.53 6.43
CA ILE A 17 -13.23 2.59 5.44
C ILE A 17 -13.69 1.19 5.04
N LYS A 18 -14.93 1.08 4.57
CA LYS A 18 -15.48 -0.16 4.02
C LYS A 18 -14.69 -0.60 2.79
N ASP A 19 -14.58 -1.92 2.58
CA ASP A 19 -13.83 -2.53 1.47
C ASP A 19 -14.20 -1.95 0.09
N SER A 20 -15.49 -1.75 -0.18
CA SER A 20 -15.97 -1.19 -1.45
C SER A 20 -15.46 0.23 -1.70
N VAL A 21 -15.33 1.03 -0.63
CA VAL A 21 -14.78 2.39 -0.70
C VAL A 21 -13.25 2.32 -0.82
N ALA A 22 -12.60 1.37 -0.13
CA ALA A 22 -11.16 1.16 -0.20
C ALA A 22 -10.70 0.88 -1.63
N ASP A 23 -11.41 0.04 -2.38
CA ASP A 23 -11.11 -0.24 -3.79
C ASP A 23 -11.21 1.02 -4.66
N THR A 24 -12.26 1.82 -4.47
CA THR A 24 -12.44 3.08 -5.20
C THR A 24 -11.33 4.08 -4.88
N VAL A 25 -10.91 4.15 -3.62
CA VAL A 25 -9.81 5.03 -3.18
C VAL A 25 -8.47 4.59 -3.79
N ILE A 26 -8.20 3.28 -3.81
CA ILE A 26 -6.98 2.74 -4.43
C ILE A 26 -6.95 3.06 -5.93
N GLU A 27 -8.05 2.83 -6.64
CA GLU A 27 -8.19 3.17 -8.06
C GLU A 27 -7.98 4.67 -8.30
N TYR A 28 -8.59 5.52 -7.48
CA TYR A 28 -8.38 6.96 -7.53
C TYR A 28 -6.91 7.34 -7.36
N LEU A 29 -6.19 6.70 -6.42
CA LEU A 29 -4.76 6.93 -6.23
C LEU A 29 -3.94 6.49 -7.44
N TYR A 30 -4.26 5.35 -8.06
CA TYR A 30 -3.60 4.91 -9.30
C TYR A 30 -3.74 5.94 -10.43
N GLN A 31 -4.90 6.59 -10.54
CA GLN A 31 -5.17 7.57 -11.60
C GLN A 31 -4.46 8.92 -11.39
N HIS A 32 -4.18 9.29 -10.13
CA HIS A 32 -3.69 10.64 -9.80
C HIS A 32 -2.25 10.67 -9.30
N CYS A 33 -1.68 9.55 -8.88
CA CYS A 33 -0.28 9.47 -8.50
C CYS A 33 0.62 9.30 -9.72
N SER A 34 1.68 10.10 -9.79
CA SER A 34 2.68 9.95 -10.84
C SER A 34 3.50 8.66 -10.67
N PRO A 35 4.16 8.17 -11.74
CA PRO A 35 5.10 7.05 -11.64
C PRO A 35 6.26 7.28 -10.66
N ALA A 36 6.54 8.53 -10.28
CA ALA A 36 7.59 8.89 -9.33
C ALA A 36 7.12 8.91 -7.86
N ALA A 37 5.83 8.71 -7.58
CA ALA A 37 5.25 8.92 -6.24
C ALA A 37 5.72 7.89 -5.19
N GLY A 38 6.11 6.68 -5.61
CA GLY A 38 6.70 5.66 -4.73
C GLY A 38 5.82 5.24 -3.56
N VAL A 39 4.52 5.04 -3.80
CA VAL A 39 3.52 4.77 -2.76
C VAL A 39 3.43 3.26 -2.48
N VAL A 40 3.32 2.91 -1.20
CA VAL A 40 3.00 1.55 -0.75
C VAL A 40 1.68 1.61 0.03
N ILE A 41 0.71 0.77 -0.34
CA ILE A 41 -0.63 0.74 0.26
C ILE A 41 -0.86 -0.63 0.87
N PHE A 42 -1.24 -0.65 2.15
CA PHE A 42 -1.71 -1.85 2.83
C PHE A 42 -3.23 -1.80 2.93
N LYS A 43 -3.90 -2.78 2.33
CA LYS A 43 -5.35 -2.95 2.38
C LYS A 43 -5.68 -4.21 3.17
N SER A 44 -6.50 -4.09 4.22
CA SER A 44 -7.07 -5.25 4.89
C SER A 44 -8.03 -5.99 3.96
N ILE A 45 -8.03 -7.33 4.01
CA ILE A 45 -8.94 -8.19 3.24
C ILE A 45 -9.48 -9.30 4.14
N ALA A 46 -10.69 -9.79 3.87
CA ALA A 46 -11.31 -10.84 4.69
C ALA A 46 -10.71 -12.24 4.49
N ARG A 47 -9.92 -12.45 3.42
CA ARG A 47 -9.30 -13.74 3.08
C ARG A 47 -7.84 -13.78 3.52
N THR A 48 -7.31 -14.97 3.77
CA THR A 48 -5.87 -15.17 4.06
C THR A 48 -5.00 -14.48 3.00
N PRO A 49 -3.94 -13.73 3.38
CA PRO A 49 -3.37 -13.59 4.74
C PRO A 49 -3.97 -12.47 5.60
N GLY A 50 -5.10 -11.89 5.22
CA GLY A 50 -5.76 -10.79 5.93
C GLY A 50 -5.35 -9.40 5.43
N TYR A 51 -4.39 -9.32 4.51
CA TYR A 51 -3.96 -8.07 3.87
C TYR A 51 -3.55 -8.28 2.40
N GLN A 52 -3.50 -7.18 1.67
CA GLN A 52 -2.93 -7.06 0.34
C GLN A 52 -2.08 -5.78 0.27
N ILE A 53 -0.90 -5.89 -0.32
CA ILE A 53 0.03 -4.79 -0.53
C ILE A 53 -0.04 -4.38 -2.00
N HIS A 54 -0.28 -3.09 -2.24
CA HIS A 54 -0.23 -2.48 -3.56
C HIS A 54 0.90 -1.46 -3.63
N THR A 55 1.42 -1.23 -4.83
CA THR A 55 2.43 -0.20 -5.09
C THR A 55 2.00 0.69 -6.23
N ILE A 56 2.33 1.97 -6.12
CA ILE A 56 2.16 2.95 -7.20
C ILE A 56 3.50 3.64 -7.46
N GLY A 57 3.92 3.63 -8.72
CA GLY A 57 5.22 4.17 -9.12
C GLY A 57 6.39 3.34 -8.60
N SER A 58 7.49 4.00 -8.26
CA SER A 58 8.75 3.37 -7.83
C SER A 58 9.02 3.55 -6.33
N PRO A 59 8.45 2.71 -5.45
CA PRO A 59 8.71 2.80 -4.02
C PRO A 59 10.16 2.46 -3.68
N THR A 60 10.70 3.08 -2.63
CA THR A 60 12.08 2.85 -2.18
C THR A 60 12.32 1.42 -1.72
N LYS A 61 11.31 0.79 -1.12
CA LYS A 61 11.38 -0.60 -0.68
C LYS A 61 10.76 -1.52 -1.73
N THR A 62 11.39 -2.67 -1.95
CA THR A 62 10.92 -3.69 -2.89
C THR A 62 9.98 -4.66 -2.20
N LEU A 63 8.93 -5.09 -2.91
CA LEU A 63 8.08 -6.19 -2.46
C LEU A 63 8.68 -7.54 -2.87
N CYS A 64 8.44 -8.56 -2.05
CA CYS A 64 8.67 -9.95 -2.43
C CYS A 64 7.47 -10.81 -2.02
N GLU A 65 7.42 -12.02 -2.57
CA GLU A 65 6.45 -13.02 -2.19
C GLU A 65 7.17 -14.28 -1.71
N ILE A 66 6.78 -14.79 -0.55
CA ILE A 66 7.27 -16.05 0.00
C ILE A 66 6.07 -16.90 0.40
N ASN A 67 5.89 -18.05 -0.23
CA ASN A 67 4.78 -18.98 0.03
C ASN A 67 3.38 -18.30 -0.02
N GLY A 68 3.16 -17.40 -0.98
CA GLY A 68 1.90 -16.65 -1.12
C GLY A 68 1.73 -15.48 -0.15
N LEU A 69 2.71 -15.20 0.71
CA LEU A 69 2.71 -14.01 1.57
C LEU A 69 3.45 -12.86 0.90
N GLN A 70 2.78 -11.72 0.75
CA GLN A 70 3.39 -10.48 0.29
C GLN A 70 4.17 -9.82 1.42
N LEU A 71 5.44 -9.50 1.17
CA LEU A 71 6.38 -8.98 2.17
C LEU A 71 7.12 -7.76 1.61
N VAL A 72 7.66 -6.95 2.51
CA VAL A 72 8.51 -5.80 2.17
C VAL A 72 9.94 -6.13 2.58
N ILE A 73 10.88 -6.00 1.64
CA ILE A 73 12.30 -6.23 1.92
C ILE A 73 12.86 -5.02 2.66
N GLU A 74 13.21 -5.18 3.94
CA GLU A 74 13.81 -4.11 4.72
C GLU A 74 15.28 -3.88 4.37
N LYS A 75 16.07 -4.97 4.34
CA LYS A 75 17.50 -4.95 4.03
C LYS A 75 17.86 -6.23 3.29
N ARG A 76 18.62 -6.11 2.20
CA ARG A 76 19.30 -7.25 1.60
C ARG A 76 20.66 -7.38 2.26
N LEU A 77 20.93 -8.55 2.81
CA LEU A 77 22.29 -8.90 3.20
C LEU A 77 22.97 -9.34 1.91
N GLU A 78 23.88 -8.51 1.40
CA GLU A 78 24.78 -8.93 0.35
C GLU A 78 25.58 -10.13 0.86
N GLN A 79 25.73 -11.16 0.02
CA GLN A 79 26.70 -12.23 0.23
C GLN A 79 28.04 -11.80 -0.36
#